data_AF-A0A6N9IZF6-F1
#
_entry.id   AF-A0A6N9IZF6-F1
#
_cell.length_a   1.000
_cell.length_b   1.000
_cell.length_c   1.000
_cell.angle_alpha   90.00
_cell.angle_beta   90.00
_cell.angle_gamma   90.00
#
_symmetry.space_group_name_H-M   'P 1'
#
loop_
_entity.id
_entity.type
_entity.pdbx_description
1 polymer ?
#
loop_
_entity_poly.entity_id
_entity_poly.type
_entity_poly.pdbx_seq_one_letter_code
_entity_poly.pdbx_strand_id
1 'polypeptide(L)'
;MKNYAIYLLLFIGVSCVSLFAMKFILWTMFNWGGLGAIILALIFTSIYIGGFILTTKLWENYDQHVSHAGMKCIWVLGFVQLAVLGILYHLLPQFFPAFIAEFFFS
;
A
#
# COMPACT_ATOMS: atom_id res chain seq x y z
N MET A 1 0.40 22.62 12.47
CA MET A 1 1.65 21.92 12.08
C MET A 1 1.73 20.49 12.60
N LYS A 2 1.45 20.19 13.88
CA LYS A 2 1.47 18.81 14.43
C LYS A 2 0.60 17.79 13.68
N ASN A 3 -0.64 18.12 13.35
CA ASN A 3 -1.57 17.16 12.72
C ASN A 3 -1.14 16.75 11.29
N TYR A 4 -0.62 17.69 10.49
CA TYR A 4 -0.10 17.39 9.15
C TYR A 4 1.11 16.45 9.17
N ALA A 5 1.99 16.58 10.16
CA ALA A 5 3.13 15.68 10.33
C ALA A 5 2.67 14.25 10.63
N ILE A 6 1.60 14.09 11.43
CA ILE A 6 1.01 12.77 11.73
C ILE A 6 0.37 12.16 10.48
N TYR A 7 -0.38 12.95 9.70
CA TYR A 7 -0.92 12.49 8.41
C TYR A 7 0.19 12.05 7.45
N LEU A 8 1.26 12.83 7.34
CA LEU A 8 2.39 12.51 6.47
C LEU A 8 3.11 11.23 6.93
N LEU A 9 3.31 11.05 8.23
CA LEU A 9 3.91 9.82 8.79
C LEU A 9 3.04 8.59 8.53
N LEU A 10 1.72 8.71 8.73
CA LEU A 10 0.77 7.64 8.42
C LEU A 10 0.78 7.32 6.92
N PHE A 11 0.79 8.32 6.06
CA PHE A 11 0.88 8.15 4.62
C PHE A 11 2.17 7.43 4.22
N ILE A 12 3.33 7.89 4.70
CA ILE A 12 4.62 7.25 4.43
C ILE A 12 4.62 5.80 4.92
N GLY A 13 4.11 5.54 6.13
CA GLY A 13 4.03 4.20 6.68
C GLY A 13 3.18 3.26 5.83
N VAL A 14 1.97 3.69 5.47
CA VAL A 14 1.05 2.93 4.61
C VAL A 14 1.67 2.72 3.22
N SER A 15 2.24 3.75 2.61
CA SER A 15 2.90 3.67 1.31
C SER A 15 4.10 2.71 1.32
N CYS A 16 4.95 2.75 2.34
CA CYS A 16 6.07 1.82 2.48
C CYS A 16 5.59 0.37 2.59
N VAL A 17 4.63 0.09 3.46
CA VAL A 17 4.06 -1.26 3.63
C VAL A 17 3.45 -1.75 2.31
N SER A 18 2.72 -0.89 1.61
CA SER A 18 2.17 -1.17 0.29
C SER A 18 3.27 -1.49 -0.74
N LEU A 19 4.36 -0.73 -0.79
CA LEU A 19 5.48 -1.01 -1.69
C LEU A 19 6.11 -2.38 -1.42
N PHE A 20 6.33 -2.74 -0.15
CA PHE A 20 6.85 -4.07 0.19
C PHE A 20 5.85 -5.19 -0.18
N ALA A 21 4.55 -5.00 0.06
CA ALA A 21 3.54 -5.95 -0.34
C ALA A 21 3.55 -6.19 -1.86
N MET A 22 3.67 -5.11 -2.65
CA MET A 22 3.81 -5.21 -4.10
C MET A 22 5.07 -5.98 -4.51
N LYS A 23 6.19 -5.80 -3.79
CA LYS A 23 7.44 -6.54 -4.07
C LYS A 23 7.26 -8.02 -3.87
N PHE A 24 6.62 -8.41 -2.78
CA PHE A 24 6.33 -9.82 -2.52
C PHE A 24 5.35 -10.40 -3.55
N ILE A 25 4.30 -9.66 -3.93
CA ILE A 25 3.35 -10.11 -4.96
C ILE A 25 4.07 -10.34 -6.30
N LEU A 26 4.92 -9.41 -6.73
CA LEU A 26 5.72 -9.56 -7.95
C LEU A 26 6.67 -10.74 -7.84
N TRP A 27 7.42 -10.85 -6.74
CA TRP A 27 8.33 -11.96 -6.51
C TRP A 27 7.60 -13.32 -6.58
N THR A 28 6.43 -13.43 -5.97
CA THR A 28 5.61 -14.64 -6.04
C THR A 28 5.08 -14.88 -7.44
N MET A 29 4.73 -13.83 -8.19
CA MET A 29 4.33 -13.97 -9.59
C MET A 29 5.45 -14.56 -10.45
N PHE A 30 6.69 -14.12 -10.25
CA PHE A 30 7.85 -14.61 -11.01
C PHE A 30 8.25 -16.05 -10.63
N ASN A 31 8.19 -16.40 -9.34
CA ASN A 31 8.67 -17.70 -8.89
C ASN A 31 7.57 -18.77 -8.86
N TRP A 32 6.34 -18.40 -8.50
CA TRP A 32 5.22 -19.32 -8.22
C TRP A 32 4.05 -19.12 -9.19
N GLY A 33 4.21 -18.23 -10.18
CA GLY A 33 3.20 -17.96 -11.21
C GLY A 33 2.03 -17.10 -10.73
N GLY A 34 1.08 -16.87 -11.65
CA GLY A 34 -0.05 -15.97 -11.42
C GLY A 34 -0.97 -16.39 -10.27
N LEU A 35 -1.17 -17.70 -10.07
CA LEU A 35 -2.05 -18.20 -8.99
C LEU A 35 -1.48 -17.89 -7.60
N GLY A 36 -0.17 -18.06 -7.40
CA GLY A 36 0.50 -17.67 -6.17
C GLY A 36 0.40 -16.17 -5.89
N ALA A 37 0.58 -15.35 -6.93
CA ALA A 37 0.46 -13.90 -6.83
C ALA A 37 -0.96 -13.46 -6.44
N ILE A 38 -2.00 -14.08 -7.00
CA ILE A 38 -3.40 -13.78 -6.66
C ILE A 38 -3.68 -14.11 -5.19
N ILE A 39 -3.27 -15.29 -4.72
CA ILE A 39 -3.46 -15.68 -3.31
C ILE A 39 -2.79 -14.67 -2.38
N LEU A 40 -1.55 -14.30 -2.70
CA LEU A 40 -0.80 -13.36 -1.87
C LEU A 40 -1.40 -11.95 -1.92
N ALA A 41 -1.89 -11.50 -3.08
CA ALA A 41 -2.61 -10.25 -3.23
C ALA A 41 -3.90 -10.21 -2.39
N LEU A 42 -4.64 -11.33 -2.31
CA LEU A 42 -5.83 -11.43 -1.45
C LEU A 42 -5.48 -11.37 0.04
N ILE A 43 -4.37 -12.01 0.45
CA ILE A 43 -3.86 -11.94 1.82
C ILE A 43 -3.50 -10.49 2.17
N PHE A 44 -2.69 -9.83 1.34
CA PHE A 44 -2.32 -8.44 1.58
C PHE A 44 -3.52 -7.49 1.52
N THR A 45 -4.49 -7.73 0.66
CA THR A 45 -5.75 -6.95 0.63
C THR A 45 -6.52 -7.11 1.94
N SER A 46 -6.59 -8.32 2.48
CA SER A 46 -7.25 -8.60 3.76
C SER A 46 -6.53 -7.92 4.92
N ILE A 47 -5.19 -7.97 4.94
CA ILE A 47 -4.36 -7.25 5.91
C ILE A 47 -4.55 -5.73 5.78
N TYR A 48 -4.65 -5.21 4.55
CA TYR A 48 -4.82 -3.79 4.29
C TYR A 48 -6.15 -3.25 4.83
N ILE A 49 -7.24 -3.97 4.56
CA ILE A 49 -8.59 -3.63 5.07
C ILE A 49 -8.66 -3.83 6.58
N GLY A 50 -8.11 -4.94 7.08
CA GLY A 50 -8.06 -5.23 8.52
C GLY A 50 -7.25 -4.17 9.28
N GLY A 51 -6.12 -3.74 8.71
CA GLY A 51 -5.30 -2.65 9.22
C GLY A 51 -6.07 -1.34 9.30
N PHE A 52 -6.84 -0.98 8.27
CA PHE A 52 -7.71 0.20 8.32
C PHE A 52 -8.67 0.15 9.50
N ILE A 53 -9.40 -0.97 9.64
CA ILE A 53 -10.40 -1.14 10.69
C ILE A 53 -9.72 -1.07 12.07
N LEU A 54 -8.60 -1.75 12.26
CA LEU A 54 -7.86 -1.75 13.51
C LEU A 54 -7.35 -0.35 13.86
N THR A 55 -6.73 0.34 12.90
CA THR A 55 -6.23 1.70 13.08
C THR A 55 -7.38 2.64 13.40
N THR A 56 -8.52 2.58 12.69
CA THR A 56 -9.70 3.41 13.01
C THR A 56 -10.22 3.18 14.42
N LYS A 57 -10.36 1.92 14.86
CA LYS A 57 -10.82 1.59 16.22
C LYS A 57 -9.84 2.05 17.30
N LEU A 58 -8.53 1.91 17.08
CA LEU A 58 -7.50 2.38 18.01
C LEU A 58 -7.47 3.91 18.09
N TRP A 59 -7.76 4.59 16.96
CA TRP A 59 -7.68 6.03 16.84
C TRP A 59 -8.97 6.79 17.20
N GLU A 60 -10.11 6.11 17.35
CA GLU A 60 -11.36 6.70 17.88
C GLU A 60 -11.13 7.41 19.22
N ASN A 61 -10.16 6.95 20.03
CA ASN A 61 -9.79 7.57 21.30
C ASN A 61 -8.84 8.79 21.16
N TYR A 62 -8.34 9.08 19.95
CA TYR A 62 -7.34 10.13 19.66
C TYR A 62 -7.83 11.17 18.64
N ASP A 63 -9.17 11.30 18.49
CA ASP A 63 -9.89 12.06 17.45
C ASP A 63 -9.44 13.55 17.31
N GLN A 64 -8.77 14.09 18.33
CA GLN A 64 -8.22 15.44 18.35
C GLN A 64 -7.04 15.67 17.37
N HIS A 65 -6.39 14.60 16.88
CA HIS A 65 -5.15 14.69 16.08
C HIS A 65 -5.33 14.34 14.60
N VAL A 66 -6.22 13.38 14.30
CA VAL A 66 -6.39 12.81 12.96
C VAL A 66 -7.87 12.50 12.74
N SER A 67 -8.53 13.29 11.88
CA SER A 67 -9.91 13.04 11.48
C SER A 67 -10.06 11.71 10.74
N HIS A 68 -11.19 11.05 10.96
CA HIS A 68 -11.61 9.84 10.24
C HIS A 68 -11.60 10.00 8.71
N ALA A 69 -11.98 11.18 8.21
CA ALA A 69 -11.95 11.50 6.79
C ALA A 69 -10.52 11.51 6.22
N GLY A 70 -9.57 12.08 6.97
CA GLY A 70 -8.17 12.09 6.57
C GLY A 70 -7.53 10.70 6.60
N MET A 71 -7.88 9.85 7.57
CA MET A 71 -7.43 8.44 7.56
C MET A 71 -7.97 7.66 6.37
N LYS A 72 -9.25 7.84 6.02
CA LYS A 72 -9.83 7.26 4.79
C LYS A 72 -9.07 7.72 3.57
N CYS A 73 -8.74 9.02 3.48
CA CYS A 73 -8.00 9.57 2.35
C CYS A 73 -6.61 8.91 2.21
N ILE A 74 -5.86 8.76 3.30
CA ILE A 74 -4.55 8.09 3.29
C ILE A 74 -4.66 6.65 2.79
N TRP A 75 -5.66 5.91 3.28
CA TRP A 75 -5.88 4.52 2.84
C TRP A 75 -6.30 4.44 1.37
N VAL A 76 -7.15 5.36 0.90
CA VAL A 76 -7.51 5.38 -0.52
C VAL A 76 -6.29 5.70 -1.38
N LEU A 77 -5.46 6.67 -0.98
CA LEU A 77 -4.23 7.02 -1.72
C LEU A 77 -3.23 5.87 -1.75
N GLY A 78 -3.04 5.16 -0.63
CA GLY A 78 -2.18 3.98 -0.58
C GLY A 78 -2.69 2.83 -1.47
N PHE A 79 -4.00 2.63 -1.55
CA PHE A 79 -4.60 1.66 -2.47
C PHE A 79 -4.44 2.08 -3.94
N VAL A 80 -4.69 3.36 -4.26
CA VAL A 80 -4.50 3.90 -5.61
C VAL A 80 -3.04 3.76 -6.03
N GLN A 81 -2.08 4.02 -5.14
CA GLN A 81 -0.66 3.82 -5.41
C GLN A 81 -0.35 2.36 -5.79
N LEU A 82 -0.90 1.38 -5.07
CA LEU A 82 -0.78 -0.04 -5.40
C LEU A 82 -1.37 -0.38 -6.77
N ALA A 83 -2.59 0.09 -7.03
CA ALA A 83 -3.28 -0.16 -8.30
C ALA A 83 -2.50 0.43 -9.48
N VAL A 84 -2.03 1.68 -9.37
CA VAL A 84 -1.23 2.33 -10.41
C VAL A 84 0.08 1.59 -10.65
N LEU A 85 0.80 1.19 -9.60
CA LEU A 85 2.05 0.43 -9.75
C LEU A 85 1.82 -0.95 -10.38
N GLY A 86 0.76 -1.65 -9.99
CA GLY A 86 0.37 -2.92 -10.60
C GLY A 86 0.02 -2.79 -12.08
N ILE A 87 -0.74 -1.75 -12.44
CA ILE A 87 -1.10 -1.43 -13.82
C ILE A 87 0.14 -1.07 -14.64
N LEU A 88 0.99 -0.17 -14.14
CA LEU A 88 2.21 0.24 -14.82
C LEU A 88 3.12 -0.96 -15.07
N TYR A 89 3.26 -1.85 -14.09
CA TYR A 89 4.05 -3.06 -14.24
C TYR A 89 3.48 -4.02 -15.31
N HIS A 90 2.16 -4.25 -15.31
CA HIS A 90 1.56 -5.28 -16.16
C HIS A 90 1.27 -4.81 -17.60
N LEU A 91 0.84 -3.56 -17.79
CA LEU A 91 0.36 -3.04 -19.07
C LEU A 91 1.36 -2.09 -19.75
N LEU A 92 2.20 -1.42 -18.96
CA LEU A 92 3.06 -0.33 -19.43
C LEU A 92 4.48 -0.46 -18.84
N PRO A 93 5.14 -1.63 -18.95
CA PRO A 93 6.44 -1.87 -18.31
C PRO A 93 7.53 -0.87 -18.75
N GLN A 94 7.42 -0.34 -19.97
CA GLN A 94 8.30 0.71 -20.51
C GLN A 94 8.22 2.06 -19.77
N PHE A 95 7.14 2.33 -19.05
CA PHE A 95 6.96 3.53 -18.23
C PHE A 95 7.21 3.26 -16.74
N PHE A 96 7.61 2.03 -16.39
CA PHE A 96 7.92 1.68 -15.02
C PHE A 96 9.26 2.31 -14.61
N PRO A 97 9.31 3.17 -13.59
CA PRO A 97 10.53 3.90 -13.26
C PRO A 97 11.68 2.96 -12.91
N ALA A 98 12.86 3.18 -13.48
CA ALA A 98 14.00 2.26 -13.35
C ALA A 98 14.43 2.04 -11.89
N PHE A 99 14.45 3.08 -11.05
CA PHE A 99 14.78 2.96 -9.63
C PHE A 99 13.74 2.15 -8.84
N ILE A 100 12.47 2.21 -9.26
CA ILE A 100 11.39 1.40 -8.68
C ILE A 100 11.53 -0.05 -9.16
N ALA A 101 11.88 -0.26 -10.42
CA ALA A 101 12.20 -1.58 -10.98
C ALA A 101 13.35 -2.25 -10.22
N GLU A 102 14.43 -1.51 -9.96
CA GLU A 102 15.57 -2.01 -9.20
C GLU A 102 15.14 -2.44 -7.79
N PHE A 103 14.39 -1.60 -7.06
CA PHE A 103 13.84 -1.98 -5.76
C PHE A 103 13.00 -3.27 -5.80
N PHE A 104 12.22 -3.49 -6.86
CA PHE A 104 11.35 -4.66 -6.97
C PHE A 104 12.08 -5.94 -7.42
N PHE A 105 13.12 -5.82 -8.24
CA PHE A 105 13.78 -6.95 -8.89
C PHE A 105 15.22 -7.24 -8.41
N SER A 106 15.80 -6.39 -7.56
CA SER A 106 17.00 -6.69 -6.76
C SER A 106 16.64 -7.47 -5.49
#